data_AF-A0A1Q6EI87-F1
#
_entry.id   AF-A0A1Q6EI87-F1
#
_cell.length_a   1.000
_cell.length_b   1.000
_cell.length_c   1.000
_cell.angle_alpha   90.00
_cell.angle_beta   90.00
_cell.angle_gamma   90.00
#
_symmetry.space_group_name_H-M   'P 1'
#
loop_
_entity.id
_entity.type
_entity.pdbx_description
1 polymer ?
#
loop_
_entity_poly.entity_id
_entity_poly.type
_entity_poly.pdbx_seq_one_letter_code
_entity_poly.pdbx_strand_id
1 'polypeptide(L)' 'MAQILVEWKSANTASWGSGDFGVLPAGWRPLITTRWAYSGRDGGTQRDFTILPDGKFTYRNLGGSQNGEGFVTSASYITA' A
#
# COMPACT_ATOMS: atom_id res chain seq x y z
N MET A 1 9.68 -5.88 -14.98
CA MET A 1 9.83 -5.77 -13.50
C MET A 1 9.86 -4.29 -13.18
N ALA A 2 9.12 -3.88 -12.16
CA ALA A 2 9.10 -2.51 -11.66
C ALA A 2 9.33 -2.51 -10.15
N GLN A 3 9.75 -1.35 -9.63
CA GLN A 3 9.85 -1.08 -8.21
C GLN A 3 9.03 0.17 -7.91
N ILE A 4 8.17 0.09 -6.89
CA ILE A 4 7.39 1.24 -6.42
C ILE A 4 7.88 1.66 -5.04
N LEU A 5 7.97 2.97 -4.84
CA LEU A 5 8.17 3.61 -3.55
C LEU A 5 6.91 4.40 -3.22
N VAL A 6 6.36 4.15 -2.03
CA VAL A 6 5.24 4.92 -1.49
C VAL A 6 5.78 5.81 -0.40
N GLU A 7 5.68 7.11 -0.60
CA GLU A 7 5.88 8.12 0.44
C GLU A 7 4.54 8.79 0.69
N TRP A 8 3.89 8.41 1.79
CA TRP A 8 2.54 8.89 2.09
C TRP A 8 2.54 9.81 3.29
N LYS A 9 1.92 10.98 3.16
CA LYS A 9 2.00 12.06 4.16
C LYS A 9 1.21 11.78 5.43
N SER A 10 0.05 11.13 5.32
CA SER A 10 -0.83 10.85 6.46
C SER A 10 -1.76 9.69 6.16
N ALA A 11 -1.88 8.76 7.11
CA ALA A 11 -2.73 7.60 6.98
C ALA A 11 -4.14 7.81 7.56
N ASN A 12 -5.07 6.95 7.16
CA ASN A 12 -6.36 6.79 7.82
C ASN A 12 -6.13 6.23 9.24
N THR A 13 -6.78 6.83 10.24
CA THR A 13 -6.66 6.44 11.66
C THR A 13 -7.68 5.38 12.10
N ALA A 14 -8.66 5.07 11.25
CA ALA A 14 -9.66 4.07 11.56
C ALA A 14 -9.05 2.67 11.60
N SER A 15 -9.46 1.91 12.62
CA SER A 15 -9.30 0.46 12.66
C SER A 15 -9.89 -0.14 11.39
N TRP A 16 -9.11 -0.97 10.69
CA TRP A 16 -9.47 -1.53 9.38
C TRP A 16 -9.82 -0.52 8.28
N GLY A 17 -9.47 0.75 8.47
CA GLY A 17 -9.62 1.79 7.46
C GLY A 17 -8.74 1.54 6.23
N SER A 18 -8.99 2.28 5.15
CA SER A 18 -8.25 2.16 3.90
C SER A 18 -7.82 3.52 3.37
N GLY A 19 -6.87 3.48 2.42
CA GLY A 19 -6.53 4.60 1.57
C GLY A 19 -6.32 4.14 0.13
N ASP A 20 -6.53 5.07 -0.80
CA ASP A 20 -6.48 4.85 -2.24
C ASP A 20 -5.39 5.76 -2.84
N PHE A 21 -4.44 5.15 -3.55
CA PHE A 21 -3.37 5.84 -4.27
C PHE A 21 -3.72 6.12 -5.73
N GLY A 22 -4.88 5.65 -6.19
CA GLY A 22 -5.38 5.77 -7.55
C GLY A 22 -5.09 4.54 -8.40
N VAL A 23 -4.98 4.79 -9.71
CA VAL A 23 -4.75 3.76 -10.73
C VAL A 23 -3.40 4.01 -11.38
N LEU A 24 -2.54 2.99 -11.37
CA LEU A 24 -1.23 3.05 -12.02
C LEU A 24 -1.36 3.18 -13.55
N PRO A 25 -0.47 3.95 -14.20
CA PRO A 25 -0.38 4.02 -15.66
C PRO A 25 -0.11 2.63 -16.26
N ALA A 26 -0.52 2.40 -17.51
CA ALA A 26 -0.50 1.07 -18.14
C ALA A 26 0.85 0.33 -18.01
N GLY A 27 1.99 1.00 -18.26
CA GLY A 27 3.33 0.41 -18.16
C GLY A 27 3.80 0.07 -16.73
N TRP A 28 3.04 0.46 -15.71
CA TRP A 28 3.32 0.19 -14.29
C TRP A 28 2.38 -0.84 -13.68
N ARG A 29 1.38 -1.32 -14.42
CA ARG A 29 0.39 -2.28 -13.92
C ARG A 29 1.02 -3.65 -13.73
N PRO A 30 0.71 -4.35 -12.63
CA PRO A 30 1.31 -5.65 -12.37
C PRO A 30 0.66 -6.73 -13.23
N LEU A 31 1.43 -7.76 -13.60
CA LEU A 31 0.93 -8.94 -14.32
C LEU A 31 -0.09 -9.72 -13.49
N ILE A 32 0.09 -9.75 -12.17
CA ILE A 32 -0.76 -10.42 -11.19
C ILE A 32 -1.01 -9.50 -9.99
N THR A 33 -2.06 -9.78 -9.22
CA THR A 33 -2.30 -9.08 -7.96
C THR A 33 -1.04 -9.12 -7.08
N THR A 34 -0.52 -7.94 -6.76
CA THR A 34 0.68 -7.77 -5.95
C THR A 34 0.27 -7.29 -4.56
N ARG A 35 0.78 -7.93 -3.51
CA ARG A 35 0.51 -7.57 -2.12
C ARG A 35 1.78 -7.58 -1.30
N TRP A 36 1.85 -6.67 -0.33
CA TRP A 36 2.90 -6.69 0.69
C TRP A 36 2.38 -6.07 1.98
N ALA A 37 2.94 -6.53 3.08
CA ALA A 37 2.64 -6.02 4.40
C ALA A 37 3.62 -4.92 4.81
N TYR A 38 3.15 -4.05 5.69
CA TYR A 38 3.94 -3.06 6.41
C TYR A 38 3.55 -3.15 7.89
N SER A 39 4.50 -3.44 8.76
CA SER A 39 4.24 -3.63 10.20
C SER A 39 4.49 -2.39 11.05
N GLY A 40 4.82 -1.25 10.45
CA GLY A 40 5.23 -0.05 11.19
C GLY A 40 6.59 -0.24 11.88
N ARG A 41 7.21 0.85 12.30
CA ARG A 41 8.46 0.82 13.07
C ARG A 41 8.24 0.29 14.50
N ASP A 42 7.12 0.71 15.11
CA ASP A 42 6.87 0.55 16.56
C ASP A 42 5.64 -0.32 16.88
N GLY A 43 5.17 -1.12 15.92
CA GLY A 43 3.96 -1.96 16.07
C GLY A 43 2.64 -1.19 16.17
N GLY A 44 2.68 0.15 16.16
CA GLY A 44 1.50 1.02 16.27
C GLY A 44 0.65 1.10 15.00
N THR A 45 1.11 0.55 13.88
CA THR A 45 0.34 0.47 12.63
C THR A 45 0.77 -0.70 11.78
N GLN A 46 -0.21 -1.49 11.34
CA GLN A 46 -0.01 -2.58 10.39
C GLN A 46 -0.88 -2.32 9.17
N ARG A 47 -0.36 -2.55 7.97
CA ARG A 47 -1.06 -2.27 6.71
C ARG A 47 -0.75 -3.34 5.68
N ASP A 48 -1.76 -3.69 4.89
CA ASP A 48 -1.62 -4.48 3.68
C ASP A 48 -1.83 -3.58 2.46
N PHE A 49 -0.87 -3.63 1.55
CA PHE A 49 -0.93 -2.93 0.28
C PHE A 49 -1.38 -3.91 -0.80
N THR A 50 -2.14 -3.41 -1.78
CA THR A 50 -2.62 -4.21 -2.91
C THR A 50 -2.57 -3.39 -4.17
N ILE A 51 -1.91 -3.92 -5.20
CA ILE A 51 -2.03 -3.45 -6.58
C ILE A 51 -2.74 -4.55 -7.38
N LEU A 52 -3.89 -4.23 -7.95
CA LEU A 52 -4.63 -5.13 -8.85
C LEU A 52 -4.08 -5.05 -10.28
N PRO A 53 -4.32 -6.06 -11.14
CA PRO A 53 -3.86 -6.04 -12.54
C PRO A 53 -4.40 -4.87 -13.38
N ASP A 54 -5.54 -4.29 -13.01
CA ASP A 54 -6.08 -3.08 -13.63
C ASP A 54 -5.33 -1.79 -13.22
N GLY A 55 -4.36 -1.90 -12.30
CA GLY A 55 -3.55 -0.82 -11.77
C GLY A 55 -4.10 -0.19 -10.49
N LYS A 56 -5.29 -0.59 -10.00
CA LYS A 56 -5.83 -0.02 -8.76
C LYS A 56 -4.90 -0.31 -7.59
N PHE A 57 -4.46 0.75 -6.91
CA PHE A 57 -3.50 0.68 -5.83
C PHE A 57 -4.07 1.25 -4.54
N THR A 58 -4.18 0.40 -3.52
CA THR A 58 -4.74 0.76 -2.21
C THR A 58 -3.90 0.22 -1.06
N TYR A 59 -4.11 0.74 0.13
CA TYR A 59 -3.77 0.05 1.37
C TYR A 59 -4.98 -0.14 2.27
N ARG A 60 -4.89 -1.11 3.17
CA ARG A 60 -5.84 -1.34 4.26
C ARG A 60 -5.07 -1.46 5.57
N ASN A 61 -5.50 -0.74 6.60
CA ASN A 61 -5.02 -0.91 7.97
C ASN A 61 -5.42 -2.30 8.50
N LEU A 62 -4.56 -2.89 9.32
CA LEU A 62 -4.78 -4.19 9.94
C LEU A 62 -4.80 -4.04 11.46
N GLY A 63 -5.81 -4.64 12.10
CA GLY A 63 -5.95 -4.63 13.55
C GLY A 63 -6.54 -3.32 14.11
N GLY A 64 -6.29 -3.11 15.40
CA GLY A 64 -6.92 -2.07 16.23
C GLY A 64 -6.46 -0.64 15.94
N SER A 65 -6.02 0.08 16.97
CA SER A 65 -5.61 1.49 16.87
C SER A 65 -4.58 1.73 15.77
N GLN A 66 -4.74 2.80 14.99
CA GLN A 66 -3.83 3.17 13.91
C GLN A 66 -3.35 4.62 14.09
N ASN A 67 -2.06 4.85 13.89
CA ASN A 67 -1.54 6.20 13.76
C ASN A 67 -1.93 6.81 12.40
N GLY A 68 -2.08 8.14 12.39
CA GLY A 68 -2.35 8.92 11.19
C GLY A 68 -1.08 9.51 10.56
N GLU A 69 0.10 9.13 11.06
CA GLU A 69 1.38 9.66 10.61
C GLU A 69 1.72 9.17 9.19
N GLY A 70 2.71 9.83 8.60
CA GLY A 70 3.25 9.42 7.32
C GLY A 70 4.01 8.10 7.41
N PHE A 71 4.15 7.43 6.27
CA PHE A 71 4.92 6.19 6.18
C PHE A 71 5.61 6.08 4.83
N VAL A 72 6.68 5.28 4.81
CA VAL A 72 7.45 4.95 3.61
C VAL A 72 7.55 3.42 3.49
N THR A 73 7.23 2.89 2.31
CA THR A 73 7.38 1.47 2.00
C THR A 73 7.68 1.27 0.52
N SER A 74 8.28 0.14 0.15
CA SER A 74 8.59 -0.20 -1.23
C SER A 74 8.32 -1.66 -1.54
N ALA A 75 8.00 -1.95 -2.79
CA ALA A 75 7.85 -3.32 -3.28
C ALA A 75 8.35 -3.43 -4.73
N SER A 76 8.82 -4.63 -5.09
CA SER A 76 9.14 -4.99 -6.47
C SER A 76 8.12 -5.99 -6.99
N TYR A 77 7.70 -5.84 -8.24
CA TYR A 77 6.72 -6.72 -8.86
C TYR A 77 6.93 -6.87 -10.37
N ILE A 78 6.31 -7.91 -10.93
CA ILE A 78 6.35 -8.19 -12.36
C ILE A 78 5.24 -7.38 -13.03
N THR A 79 5.62 -6.59 -14.04
CA THR A 79 4.71 -5.81 -14.87
C THR A 79 4.14 -6.67 -15.99
N ALA A 80 2.91 -6.37 -16.42
CA ALA A 80 2.29 -6.99 -17.59
C ALA A 80 2.99 -6.59 -18.91
#